data_AF-A0A7S2J9P2-F1
#
_entry.id   AF-A0A7S2J9P2-F1
#
_cell.length_a   1.000
_cell.length_b   1.000
_cell.length_c   1.000
_cell.angle_alpha   90.00
_cell.angle_beta   90.00
_cell.angle_gamma   90.00
#
_symmetry.space_group_name_H-M   'P 1'
#
loop_
_entity.id
_entity.type
_entity.pdbx_description
1 polymer ?
#
loop_
_entity_poly.entity_id
_entity_poly.type
_entity_poly.pdbx_seq_one_letter_code
_entity_poly.pdbx_strand_id
1 'polypeptide(L)'
;MARLGRLLAGAVLVGSAEAQQVGTQEREVHPKIWTEECSARGCSYEKSEVVLDANWRWYNKAGKNCYMDDNTWDPTHCPDGRECALNCGLDGADYKGAYGITTNRYRDGVVLKFVTETRYGSNYGSRLYVMDTPDTYKIYKLKNREFTLTVDVSHLQCGLNGAVYFVEMDKKGDYDGRFNTAGAAYGTGYCDAQ
;
A
#
# COMPACT_ATOMS: atom_id res chain seq x y z
N MET A 1 54.20 26.65 32.25
CA MET A 1 53.75 26.71 30.84
C MET A 1 53.13 25.37 30.47
N ALA A 2 51.82 25.20 30.58
CA ALA A 2 51.12 24.00 30.15
C ALA A 2 50.17 24.37 29.01
N ARG A 3 50.37 23.77 27.83
CA ARG A 3 49.65 24.08 26.59
C ARG A 3 48.26 23.44 26.63
N LEU A 4 47.24 24.26 26.37
CA LEU A 4 45.85 23.87 26.22
C LEU A 4 45.66 23.25 24.81
N GLY A 5 45.48 21.93 24.74
CA GLY A 5 45.16 21.24 23.49
C GLY A 5 43.66 21.35 23.19
N ARG A 6 43.29 22.02 22.09
CA ARG A 6 41.90 22.13 21.63
C ARG A 6 41.43 20.80 21.03
N LEU A 7 40.35 20.25 21.59
CA LEU A 7 39.54 19.18 21.00
C LEU A 7 38.76 19.74 19.81
N LEU A 8 39.00 19.20 18.61
CA LEU A 8 38.13 19.37 17.44
C LEU A 8 37.16 18.19 17.41
N ALA A 9 35.96 18.38 17.94
CA ALA A 9 34.84 17.46 17.74
C ALA A 9 34.25 17.73 16.35
N GLY A 10 34.58 16.88 15.38
CA GLY A 10 33.94 16.91 14.05
C GLY A 10 32.50 16.44 14.17
N ALA A 11 31.54 17.33 13.90
CA ALA A 11 30.14 16.96 13.75
C ALA A 11 29.97 16.20 12.43
N VAL A 12 29.82 14.88 12.52
CA VAL A 12 29.37 14.06 11.39
C VAL A 12 27.88 14.31 11.24
N LEU A 13 27.50 15.12 10.25
CA LEU A 13 26.13 15.18 9.76
C LEU A 13 25.85 13.86 9.03
N VAL A 14 25.23 12.92 9.72
CA VAL A 14 24.59 11.78 9.07
C VAL A 14 23.37 12.34 8.35
N GLY A 15 23.49 12.61 7.06
CA GLY A 15 22.34 12.90 6.21
C GLY A 15 21.47 11.66 6.16
N SER A 16 20.30 11.72 6.78
CA SER A 16 19.25 10.73 6.56
C SER A 16 18.87 10.78 5.08
N ALA A 17 19.24 9.74 4.33
CA ALA A 17 18.68 9.52 3.00
C ALA A 17 17.26 8.99 3.21
N GLU A 18 16.27 9.87 3.08
CA GLU A 18 14.85 9.51 3.08
C GLU A 18 14.55 8.85 1.74
N ALA A 19 14.06 7.61 1.73
CA ALA A 19 13.46 6.71 0.70
C ALA A 19 12.03 7.05 0.24
N GLN A 20 11.32 6.21 -0.55
CA GLN A 20 9.86 6.26 -0.75
C GLN A 20 9.19 6.16 0.62
N GLN A 21 8.84 7.33 1.14
CA GLN A 21 8.57 7.55 2.55
C GLN A 21 7.17 7.10 2.91
N VAL A 22 6.94 6.98 4.20
CA VAL A 22 5.59 6.97 4.75
C VAL A 22 5.13 8.42 4.88
N GLY A 23 4.03 8.75 4.21
CA GLY A 23 3.32 10.02 4.38
C GLY A 23 2.76 10.17 5.79
N THR A 24 2.42 11.40 6.17
CA THR A 24 1.98 11.71 7.54
C THR A 24 0.69 12.53 7.59
N GLN A 25 0.04 12.76 6.45
CA GLN A 25 -1.18 13.57 6.39
C GLN A 25 -2.43 12.77 6.76
N GLU A 26 -2.47 11.48 6.41
CA GLU A 26 -3.55 10.54 6.68
C GLU A 26 -2.99 9.29 7.34
N ARG A 27 -3.63 8.83 8.43
CA ARG A 27 -3.15 7.64 9.13
C ARG A 27 -3.62 6.39 8.41
N GLU A 28 -2.70 5.51 8.05
CA GLU A 28 -3.07 4.22 7.48
C GLU A 28 -3.76 3.32 8.52
N VAL A 29 -4.96 2.85 8.19
CA VAL A 29 -5.72 1.88 9.00
C VAL A 29 -6.33 0.83 8.09
N HIS A 30 -5.67 -0.32 7.98
CA HIS A 30 -6.14 -1.43 7.15
C HIS A 30 -7.55 -1.93 7.56
N PRO A 31 -8.50 -2.06 6.60
CA PRO A 31 -9.76 -2.74 6.84
C PRO A 31 -9.52 -4.20 7.25
N LYS A 32 -10.00 -4.55 8.45
CA LYS A 32 -9.82 -5.89 9.01
C LYS A 32 -10.89 -6.85 8.47
N ILE A 33 -10.44 -7.99 7.93
CA ILE A 33 -11.28 -9.09 7.44
C ILE A 33 -10.91 -10.41 8.13
N TRP A 34 -11.77 -11.41 7.99
CA TRP A 34 -11.50 -12.79 8.35
C TRP A 34 -11.24 -13.59 7.09
N THR A 35 -10.24 -14.46 7.13
CA THR A 35 -10.06 -15.52 6.13
C THR A 35 -10.16 -16.87 6.84
N GLU A 36 -10.17 -17.97 6.10
CA GLU A 36 -10.19 -19.31 6.68
C GLU A 36 -9.04 -20.15 6.11
N GLU A 37 -8.31 -20.85 6.98
CA GLU A 37 -7.40 -21.93 6.58
C GLU A 37 -8.06 -23.27 6.89
N CYS A 38 -8.13 -24.13 5.87
CA CYS A 38 -8.79 -25.43 5.94
C CYS A 38 -7.79 -26.59 5.86
N SER A 39 -8.09 -27.66 6.58
CA SER A 39 -7.42 -28.95 6.48
C SER A 39 -8.45 -30.08 6.40
N ALA A 40 -8.00 -31.33 6.27
CA ALA A 40 -8.89 -32.49 6.36
C ALA A 40 -9.68 -32.59 7.69
N ARG A 41 -9.30 -31.80 8.72
CA ARG A 41 -9.97 -31.76 10.03
C ARG A 41 -11.00 -30.63 10.16
N GLY A 42 -11.18 -29.81 9.11
CA GLY A 42 -12.05 -28.63 9.11
C GLY A 42 -11.27 -27.33 8.92
N CYS A 43 -11.99 -26.21 9.03
CA CYS A 43 -11.48 -24.85 8.80
C CYS A 43 -11.39 -24.05 10.10
N SER A 44 -10.42 -23.14 10.15
CA SER A 44 -10.25 -22.18 11.25
C SER A 44 -10.14 -20.76 10.71
N TYR A 45 -10.84 -19.84 11.38
CA TYR A 45 -10.75 -18.41 11.09
C TYR A 45 -9.35 -17.86 11.37
N GLU A 46 -8.83 -17.12 10.42
CA GLU A 46 -7.62 -16.31 10.52
C GLU A 46 -8.00 -14.82 10.52
N LYS A 47 -7.41 -14.06 11.45
CA LYS A 47 -7.49 -12.60 11.38
C LYS A 47 -6.61 -12.13 10.24
N SER A 48 -7.18 -11.37 9.34
CA SER A 48 -6.45 -10.74 8.24
C SER A 48 -6.87 -9.29 8.09
N GLU A 49 -6.25 -8.62 7.16
CA GLU A 49 -6.62 -7.27 6.76
C GLU A 49 -6.30 -7.08 5.29
N VAL A 50 -6.77 -5.99 4.71
CA VAL A 50 -6.48 -5.64 3.33
C VAL A 50 -5.81 -4.28 3.26
N VAL A 51 -4.95 -4.11 2.27
CA VAL A 51 -4.26 -2.84 2.02
C VAL A 51 -4.48 -2.40 0.59
N LEU A 52 -4.67 -1.09 0.39
CA LEU A 52 -4.77 -0.46 -0.92
C LEU A 52 -3.40 -0.38 -1.59
N ASP A 53 -3.37 -0.71 -2.87
CA ASP A 53 -2.22 -0.54 -3.75
C ASP A 53 -1.68 0.90 -3.76
N ALA A 54 -0.36 1.02 -3.79
CA ALA A 54 0.33 2.31 -3.71
C ALA A 54 -0.06 3.28 -4.82
N ASN A 55 -0.43 2.80 -6.01
CA ASN A 55 -0.74 3.65 -7.16
C ASN A 55 -2.01 4.49 -6.96
N TRP A 56 -2.92 4.07 -6.07
CA TRP A 56 -4.10 4.86 -5.70
C TRP A 56 -3.84 5.88 -4.60
N ARG A 57 -2.71 5.77 -3.89
CA ARG A 57 -2.43 6.62 -2.72
C ARG A 57 -1.95 8.00 -3.15
N TRP A 58 -2.03 8.92 -2.21
CA TRP A 58 -1.50 10.26 -2.40
C TRP A 58 0.02 10.28 -2.20
N TYR A 59 0.75 10.62 -3.26
CA TYR A 59 2.19 10.89 -3.24
C TYR A 59 2.43 12.35 -2.88
N ASN A 60 3.01 12.62 -1.71
CA ASN A 60 3.21 13.99 -1.27
C ASN A 60 4.52 14.21 -0.52
N LYS A 61 5.00 15.45 -0.56
CA LYS A 61 6.08 15.97 0.27
C LYS A 61 5.56 17.11 1.12
N ALA A 62 5.43 16.87 2.43
CA ALA A 62 4.91 17.85 3.39
C ALA A 62 3.55 18.45 2.95
N GLY A 63 2.63 17.61 2.46
CA GLY A 63 1.29 18.02 2.03
C GLY A 63 1.24 18.68 0.64
N LYS A 64 2.34 18.70 -0.12
CA LYS A 64 2.36 19.11 -1.53
C LYS A 64 2.46 17.89 -2.43
N ASN A 65 1.70 17.90 -3.53
CA ASN A 65 1.68 16.81 -4.49
C ASN A 65 3.07 16.56 -5.09
N CYS A 66 3.50 15.31 -5.10
CA CYS A 66 4.60 14.85 -5.94
C CYS A 66 4.12 14.36 -7.30
N TYR A 67 2.90 13.82 -7.36
CA TYR A 67 2.22 13.44 -8.60
C TYR A 67 1.00 14.35 -8.78
N MET A 68 0.92 14.99 -9.95
CA MET A 68 -0.01 16.08 -10.25
C MET A 68 -1.24 15.58 -11.01
N ASP A 69 -2.30 16.40 -11.01
CA ASP A 69 -3.60 16.07 -11.62
C ASP A 69 -3.54 15.89 -13.15
N ASP A 70 -2.51 16.40 -13.80
CA ASP A 70 -2.26 16.24 -15.24
C ASP A 70 -1.45 14.96 -15.58
N ASN A 71 -1.33 14.04 -14.62
CA ASN A 71 -0.55 12.81 -14.71
C ASN A 71 0.96 13.03 -14.91
N THR A 72 1.48 14.12 -14.34
CA THR A 72 2.92 14.40 -14.34
C THR A 72 3.50 14.38 -12.93
N TRP A 73 4.81 14.17 -12.84
CA TRP A 73 5.55 14.28 -11.59
C TRP A 73 6.07 15.71 -11.40
N ASP A 74 6.07 16.23 -10.16
CA ASP A 74 6.65 17.54 -9.84
C ASP A 74 8.17 17.52 -10.10
N PRO A 75 8.69 18.23 -11.11
CA PRO A 75 10.11 18.18 -11.43
C PRO A 75 11.01 18.73 -10.31
N THR A 76 10.46 19.49 -9.36
CA THR A 76 11.20 20.06 -8.22
C THR A 76 11.47 19.01 -7.14
N HIS A 77 10.52 18.11 -6.91
CA HIS A 77 10.61 17.06 -5.90
C HIS A 77 10.97 15.71 -6.49
N CYS A 78 10.74 15.56 -7.78
CA CYS A 78 10.66 14.32 -8.50
C CYS A 78 11.34 14.40 -9.89
N PRO A 79 12.60 14.89 -9.99
CA PRO A 79 13.29 15.03 -11.27
C PRO A 79 13.65 13.67 -11.91
N ASP A 80 13.78 12.63 -11.09
CA ASP A 80 13.98 11.24 -11.52
C ASP A 80 13.35 10.27 -10.50
N GLY A 81 13.28 8.99 -10.86
CA GLY A 81 12.63 7.98 -10.01
C GLY A 81 13.31 7.78 -8.65
N ARG A 82 14.63 7.98 -8.55
CA ARG A 82 15.35 7.85 -7.29
C ARG A 82 15.03 9.02 -6.37
N GLU A 83 15.12 10.24 -6.89
CA GLU A 83 14.76 11.44 -6.13
C GLU A 83 13.27 11.45 -5.78
N CYS A 84 12.40 10.97 -6.66
CA CYS A 84 10.98 10.78 -6.36
C CYS A 84 10.76 9.88 -5.16
N ALA A 85 11.35 8.67 -5.20
CA ALA A 85 11.31 7.76 -4.08
C ALA A 85 11.80 8.52 -2.84
N LEU A 86 13.00 9.10 -2.88
CA LEU A 86 13.58 9.72 -1.71
C LEU A 86 12.76 10.89 -1.11
N ASN A 87 12.13 11.69 -1.95
CA ASN A 87 11.52 12.95 -1.54
C ASN A 87 10.03 12.85 -1.21
N CYS A 88 9.35 11.79 -1.65
CA CYS A 88 7.89 11.70 -1.62
C CYS A 88 7.43 10.55 -0.72
N GLY A 89 6.41 10.84 0.09
CA GLY A 89 5.74 9.87 0.94
C GLY A 89 4.44 9.36 0.34
N LEU A 90 4.17 8.07 0.54
CA LEU A 90 2.87 7.44 0.33
C LEU A 90 2.02 7.63 1.57
N ASP A 91 0.88 8.32 1.44
CA ASP A 91 0.01 8.56 2.59
C ASP A 91 -0.97 7.42 2.88
N GLY A 92 -1.59 7.50 4.06
CA GLY A 92 -2.70 6.63 4.42
C GLY A 92 -3.92 6.81 3.51
N ALA A 93 -4.88 5.90 3.62
CA ALA A 93 -6.07 5.88 2.80
C ALA A 93 -7.38 5.99 3.61
N ASP A 94 -8.25 6.94 3.24
CA ASP A 94 -9.67 6.87 3.60
C ASP A 94 -10.38 5.85 2.70
N TYR A 95 -10.24 4.57 3.05
CA TYR A 95 -10.79 3.43 2.31
C TYR A 95 -12.26 3.62 1.93
N LYS A 96 -13.10 4.09 2.85
CA LYS A 96 -14.54 4.19 2.61
C LYS A 96 -14.91 5.47 1.85
N GLY A 97 -14.42 6.61 2.31
CA GLY A 97 -14.84 7.91 1.79
C GLY A 97 -14.20 8.28 0.48
N ALA A 98 -12.90 7.98 0.30
CA ALA A 98 -12.18 8.30 -0.92
C ALA A 98 -12.24 7.16 -1.96
N TYR A 99 -12.15 5.91 -1.52
CA TYR A 99 -11.97 4.76 -2.43
C TYR A 99 -13.17 3.82 -2.50
N GLY A 100 -14.21 4.03 -1.68
CA GLY A 100 -15.43 3.21 -1.71
C GLY A 100 -15.21 1.74 -1.33
N ILE A 101 -14.15 1.45 -0.58
CA ILE A 101 -13.78 0.14 -0.07
C ILE A 101 -14.40 -0.03 1.31
N THR A 102 -15.16 -1.11 1.48
CA THR A 102 -15.74 -1.47 2.79
C THR A 102 -15.64 -2.97 3.01
N THR A 103 -15.67 -3.39 4.27
CA THR A 103 -15.85 -4.81 4.61
C THR A 103 -17.33 -5.16 4.49
N ASN A 104 -17.64 -6.38 4.06
CA ASN A 104 -19.02 -6.85 4.04
C ASN A 104 -19.57 -7.03 5.47
N ARG A 105 -20.87 -7.37 5.58
CA ARG A 105 -21.57 -7.53 6.86
C ARG A 105 -20.92 -8.58 7.79
N TYR A 106 -20.42 -9.67 7.22
CA TYR A 106 -19.83 -10.80 7.97
C TYR A 106 -18.34 -10.59 8.28
N ARG A 107 -17.73 -9.56 7.68
CA ARG A 107 -16.32 -9.20 7.77
C ARG A 107 -15.39 -10.30 7.26
N ASP A 108 -15.85 -11.17 6.38
CA ASP A 108 -15.09 -12.22 5.70
C ASP A 108 -14.81 -11.87 4.22
N GLY A 109 -15.13 -10.65 3.81
CA GLY A 109 -14.90 -10.15 2.45
C GLY A 109 -14.97 -8.63 2.36
N VAL A 110 -14.76 -8.14 1.13
CA VAL A 110 -14.74 -6.71 0.79
C VAL A 110 -15.79 -6.39 -0.27
N VAL A 111 -16.29 -5.16 -0.24
CA VAL A 111 -17.13 -4.55 -1.27
C VAL A 111 -16.35 -3.38 -1.86
N LEU A 112 -16.14 -3.42 -3.18
CA LEU A 112 -15.36 -2.44 -3.93
C LEU A 112 -16.29 -1.68 -4.87
N LYS A 113 -16.48 -0.37 -4.63
CA LYS A 113 -17.19 0.48 -5.58
C LYS A 113 -16.29 0.83 -6.77
N PHE A 114 -16.86 0.81 -7.97
CA PHE A 114 -16.12 1.21 -9.16
C PHE A 114 -15.83 2.72 -9.20
N VAL A 115 -16.82 3.57 -8.89
CA VAL A 115 -16.64 5.03 -8.82
C VAL A 115 -16.99 5.51 -7.42
N THR A 116 -16.11 6.33 -6.85
CA THR A 116 -16.36 7.03 -5.58
C THR A 116 -16.15 8.52 -5.77
N GLU A 117 -17.25 9.27 -5.72
CA GLU A 117 -17.23 10.72 -5.84
C GLU A 117 -16.93 11.36 -4.48
N THR A 118 -15.98 12.29 -4.47
CA THR A 118 -15.60 13.09 -3.30
C THR A 118 -15.79 14.58 -3.62
N ARG A 119 -15.65 15.44 -2.61
CA ARG A 119 -15.67 16.89 -2.83
C ARG A 119 -14.49 17.42 -3.66
N TYR A 120 -13.45 16.60 -3.88
CA TYR A 120 -12.21 16.97 -4.54
C TYR A 120 -12.03 16.33 -5.92
N GLY A 121 -12.94 15.44 -6.32
CA GLY A 121 -12.81 14.65 -7.53
C GLY A 121 -13.38 13.25 -7.36
N SER A 122 -13.18 12.41 -8.37
CA SER A 122 -13.68 11.03 -8.39
C SER A 122 -12.53 10.03 -8.40
N ASN A 123 -12.63 9.01 -7.55
CA ASN A 123 -11.79 7.83 -7.62
C ASN A 123 -12.42 6.77 -8.55
N TYR A 124 -11.59 6.09 -9.33
CA TYR A 124 -11.99 5.02 -10.24
C TYR A 124 -11.23 3.74 -9.92
N GLY A 125 -11.97 2.67 -9.63
CA GLY A 125 -11.44 1.35 -9.31
C GLY A 125 -10.66 1.30 -7.98
N SER A 126 -10.12 0.12 -7.71
CA SER A 126 -9.18 -0.13 -6.62
C SER A 126 -8.48 -1.48 -6.84
N ARG A 127 -7.31 -1.66 -6.24
CA ARG A 127 -6.61 -2.95 -6.11
C ARG A 127 -6.19 -3.15 -4.67
N LEU A 128 -6.50 -4.32 -4.12
CA LEU A 128 -6.22 -4.66 -2.73
C LEU A 128 -5.35 -5.91 -2.62
N TYR A 129 -4.54 -5.96 -1.57
CA TYR A 129 -3.78 -7.13 -1.18
C TYR A 129 -4.23 -7.63 0.20
N VAL A 130 -4.26 -8.94 0.39
CA VAL A 130 -4.51 -9.54 1.70
C VAL A 130 -3.21 -9.55 2.50
N MET A 131 -3.30 -9.18 3.77
CA MET A 131 -2.18 -9.04 4.70
C MET A 131 -2.16 -10.18 5.72
N ASP A 132 -0.95 -10.64 6.06
CA ASP A 132 -0.66 -11.62 7.13
C ASP A 132 -0.36 -10.90 8.46
N THR A 133 0.34 -9.78 8.36
CA THR A 133 0.63 -8.84 9.45
C THR A 133 0.49 -7.40 8.93
N PRO A 134 0.51 -6.36 9.78
CA PRO A 134 0.51 -4.97 9.32
C PRO A 134 1.59 -4.63 8.29
N ASP A 135 2.71 -5.34 8.30
CA ASP A 135 3.87 -5.05 7.45
C ASP A 135 4.16 -6.13 6.40
N THR A 136 3.29 -7.14 6.25
CA THR A 136 3.53 -8.22 5.28
C THR A 136 2.27 -8.75 4.61
N TYR A 137 2.38 -9.04 3.31
CA TYR A 137 1.34 -9.72 2.54
C TYR A 137 1.14 -11.17 2.97
N LYS A 138 -0.08 -11.66 2.79
CA LYS A 138 -0.40 -13.09 2.88
C LYS A 138 0.11 -13.80 1.63
N ILE A 139 1.10 -14.67 1.82
CA ILE A 139 1.65 -15.49 0.74
C ILE A 139 0.94 -16.84 0.71
N TYR A 140 0.24 -17.11 -0.39
CA TYR A 140 -0.49 -18.35 -0.61
C TYR A 140 0.37 -19.38 -1.36
N LYS A 141 0.55 -20.56 -0.78
CA LYS A 141 1.24 -21.69 -1.44
C LYS A 141 0.24 -22.55 -2.21
N LEU A 142 -0.03 -22.21 -3.47
CA LEU A 142 -1.14 -22.79 -4.23
C LEU A 142 -0.90 -24.22 -4.74
N LYS A 143 0.36 -24.62 -4.98
CA LYS A 143 0.67 -25.95 -5.53
C LYS A 143 0.11 -27.05 -4.60
N ASN A 144 -0.74 -27.91 -5.16
CA ASN A 144 -1.44 -29.00 -4.47
C ASN A 144 -2.33 -28.51 -3.29
N ARG A 145 -2.85 -27.29 -3.37
CA ARG A 145 -3.83 -26.73 -2.43
C ARG A 145 -5.05 -26.21 -3.19
N GLU A 146 -6.14 -25.96 -2.46
CA GLU A 146 -7.36 -25.36 -2.97
C GLU A 146 -7.47 -23.92 -2.45
N PHE A 147 -7.95 -23.02 -3.31
CA PHE A 147 -8.39 -21.68 -2.95
C PHE A 147 -9.84 -21.51 -3.39
N THR A 148 -10.69 -21.05 -2.47
CA THR A 148 -12.13 -20.92 -2.68
C THR A 148 -12.58 -19.56 -2.18
N LEU A 149 -13.48 -18.93 -2.93
CA LEU A 149 -14.11 -17.66 -2.58
C LEU A 149 -15.55 -17.61 -3.10
N THR A 150 -16.38 -16.79 -2.46
CA THR A 150 -17.69 -16.40 -2.98
C THR A 150 -17.61 -14.98 -3.53
N VAL A 151 -18.21 -14.73 -4.69
CA VAL A 151 -18.23 -13.42 -5.34
C VAL A 151 -19.65 -13.07 -5.75
N ASP A 152 -20.06 -11.84 -5.45
CA ASP A 152 -21.28 -11.25 -5.99
C ASP A 152 -20.91 -10.26 -7.11
N VAL A 153 -21.27 -10.63 -8.35
CA VAL A 153 -21.07 -9.81 -9.55
C VAL A 153 -22.39 -9.29 -10.13
N SER A 154 -23.49 -9.35 -9.38
CA SER A 154 -24.83 -8.97 -9.86
C SER A 154 -24.94 -7.50 -10.30
N HIS A 155 -24.06 -6.65 -9.78
CA HIS A 155 -23.98 -5.23 -10.13
C HIS A 155 -22.76 -4.87 -11.02
N LEU A 156 -22.00 -5.87 -11.48
CA LEU A 156 -20.84 -5.66 -12.35
C LEU A 156 -21.27 -5.62 -13.81
N GLN A 157 -21.29 -4.43 -14.41
CA GLN A 157 -21.74 -4.22 -15.78
C GLN A 157 -20.69 -4.64 -16.82
N CYS A 158 -21.14 -4.81 -18.07
CA CYS A 158 -20.26 -5.07 -19.21
C CYS A 158 -19.17 -3.98 -19.32
N GLY A 159 -17.93 -4.39 -19.59
CA GLY A 159 -16.77 -3.49 -19.66
C GLY A 159 -16.04 -3.28 -18.33
N LEU A 160 -16.56 -3.82 -17.22
CA LEU A 160 -15.88 -3.84 -15.93
C LEU A 160 -15.29 -5.22 -15.61
N ASN A 161 -14.27 -5.25 -14.77
CA ASN A 161 -13.60 -6.48 -14.36
C ASN A 161 -13.45 -6.51 -12.83
N GLY A 162 -14.15 -7.44 -12.17
CA GLY A 162 -13.95 -7.78 -10.77
C GLY A 162 -13.02 -8.99 -10.67
N ALA A 163 -11.73 -8.73 -10.43
CA ALA A 163 -10.70 -9.75 -10.49
C ALA A 163 -10.22 -10.19 -9.11
N VAL A 164 -10.03 -11.49 -8.94
CA VAL A 164 -9.23 -12.08 -7.86
C VAL A 164 -8.18 -12.98 -8.50
N TYR A 165 -6.92 -12.73 -8.19
CA TYR A 165 -5.78 -13.39 -8.81
C TYR A 165 -4.58 -13.39 -7.86
N PHE A 166 -3.54 -14.13 -8.22
CA PHE A 166 -2.30 -14.25 -7.46
C PHE A 166 -1.13 -13.80 -8.34
N VAL A 167 -0.17 -13.12 -7.72
CA VAL A 167 1.07 -12.63 -8.33
C VAL A 167 2.24 -12.89 -7.38
N GLU A 168 3.44 -13.05 -7.93
CA GLU A 168 4.66 -13.36 -7.18
C GLU A 168 5.35 -12.10 -6.64
N MET A 169 4.60 -11.28 -5.89
CA MET A 169 5.14 -10.10 -5.21
C MET A 169 6.01 -10.49 -4.00
N ASP A 170 7.00 -9.67 -3.66
CA ASP A 170 7.76 -9.82 -2.42
C ASP A 170 6.84 -9.68 -1.20
N LYS A 171 7.06 -10.52 -0.16
CA LYS A 171 6.19 -10.54 1.03
C LYS A 171 6.13 -9.19 1.76
N LYS A 172 7.18 -8.37 1.66
CA LYS A 172 7.25 -7.04 2.28
C LYS A 172 6.97 -5.91 1.30
N GLY A 173 6.48 -6.20 0.10
CA GLY A 173 6.21 -5.20 -0.93
C GLY A 173 7.48 -4.46 -1.35
N ASP A 174 8.57 -5.19 -1.57
CA ASP A 174 9.88 -4.63 -1.95
C ASP A 174 10.46 -3.62 -0.94
N TYR A 175 10.10 -3.74 0.33
CA TYR A 175 10.71 -2.94 1.40
C TYR A 175 12.22 -3.20 1.45
N ASP A 176 13.02 -2.14 1.33
CA ASP A 176 14.48 -2.22 1.36
C ASP A 176 15.12 -1.32 2.44
N GLY A 177 14.30 -0.52 3.14
CA GLY A 177 14.74 0.40 4.19
C GLY A 177 15.57 1.60 3.68
N ARG A 178 15.65 1.83 2.37
CA ARG A 178 16.51 2.87 1.76
C ARG A 178 15.85 3.65 0.63
N PHE A 179 15.14 2.99 -0.28
CA PHE A 179 14.37 3.60 -1.36
C PHE A 179 12.90 3.21 -1.32
N ASN A 180 12.53 2.16 -0.59
CA ASN A 180 11.16 1.84 -0.23
C ASN A 180 11.10 1.57 1.28
N THR A 181 10.61 2.55 2.03
CA THR A 181 10.37 2.43 3.48
C THR A 181 8.89 2.28 3.82
N ALA A 182 8.00 2.34 2.83
CA ALA A 182 6.57 2.14 3.00
C ALA A 182 6.19 0.65 3.00
N GLY A 183 6.71 -0.12 2.03
CA GLY A 183 6.52 -1.56 1.93
C GLY A 183 5.07 -2.02 1.82
N ALA A 184 4.84 -3.29 2.19
CA ALA A 184 3.52 -3.92 2.10
C ALA A 184 2.43 -3.18 2.89
N ALA A 185 2.78 -2.48 3.98
CA ALA A 185 1.87 -1.64 4.75
C ALA A 185 1.22 -0.51 3.93
N TYR A 186 1.80 -0.16 2.78
CA TYR A 186 1.28 0.86 1.86
C TYR A 186 1.05 0.31 0.45
N GLY A 187 1.01 -1.01 0.26
CA GLY A 187 0.62 -1.58 -1.02
C GLY A 187 1.68 -1.49 -2.13
N THR A 188 2.97 -1.45 -1.82
CA THR A 188 4.06 -1.35 -2.81
C THR A 188 4.51 -2.72 -3.35
N GLY A 189 5.30 -2.70 -4.44
CA GLY A 189 5.91 -3.91 -5.01
C GLY A 189 5.04 -4.71 -5.97
N TYR A 190 4.00 -4.10 -6.55
CA TYR A 190 3.13 -4.79 -7.52
C TYR A 190 3.87 -5.17 -8.80
N CYS A 191 3.60 -6.38 -9.29
CA CYS A 191 4.00 -6.86 -10.60
C CYS A 191 2.96 -7.86 -11.12
N ASP A 192 2.83 -7.97 -12.44
CA ASP A 192 2.06 -9.02 -13.11
C ASP A 192 2.72 -9.41 -14.45
N ALA A 193 1.99 -10.10 -15.33
CA ALA A 193 2.51 -10.64 -16.59
C ALA A 193 2.34 -9.69 -17.80
N GLN A 194 1.87 -8.46 -17.62
CA GLN A 194 1.77 -7.44 -18.69
C GLN A 194 3.12 -6.75 -18.92
#